data_AF-A0A1H4HCZ7-F1
#
_entry.id   AF-A0A1H4HCZ7-F1
#
_cell.length_a   1.000
_cell.length_b   1.000
_cell.length_c   1.000
_cell.angle_alpha   90.00
_cell.angle_beta   90.00
_cell.angle_gamma   90.00
#
_symmetry.space_group_name_H-M   'P 1'
#
loop_
_entity.id
_entity.type
_entity.pdbx_description
1 polymer ?
#
loop_
_entity_poly.entity_id
_entity_poly.type
_entity_poly.pdbx_seq_one_letter_code
_entity_poly.pdbx_strand_id
1 'polypeptide(L)' 'MEEIQLAGIFGNKICRVKLVRTNVYRVTADNVLTGHIKRENGGWMLEDVSGELLTAENVQLIGEKMDRRHR' A
#
# COMPACT_ATOMS: atom_id res chain seq x y z
N MET A 1 -6.59 6.98 10.73
CA MET A 1 -6.31 6.94 9.27
C MET A 1 -4.89 7.41 9.16
N GLU A 2 -4.02 6.62 8.54
CA GLU A 2 -2.58 6.89 8.48
C GLU A 2 -2.20 7.33 7.06
N GLU A 3 -1.14 8.11 6.92
CA GLU A 3 -0.60 8.53 5.63
C GLU A 3 0.75 7.84 5.41
N ILE A 4 0.89 7.16 4.28
CA ILE A 4 2.10 6.44 3.91
C ILE A 4 2.49 6.77 2.47
N GLN A 5 3.79 6.81 2.21
CA GLN A 5 4.28 6.93 0.85
C GLN A 5 4.37 5.52 0.23
N LEU A 6 3.71 5.33 -0.91
CA LEU A 6 3.70 4.07 -1.65
C LEU A 6 4.33 4.26 -3.02
N ALA A 7 5.26 3.36 -3.36
CA ALA A 7 5.93 3.23 -4.64
C ALA A 7 5.15 2.33 -5.61
N GLY A 8 5.72 2.05 -6.78
CA GLY A 8 5.11 1.19 -7.81
C GLY A 8 3.94 1.91 -8.51
N ILE A 9 2.78 1.25 -8.56
CA ILE A 9 1.58 1.79 -9.26
C ILE A 9 1.08 3.13 -8.70
N PHE A 10 1.47 3.46 -7.46
CA PHE A 10 1.10 4.70 -6.80
C PHE A 10 2.06 5.85 -7.14
N GLY A 11 3.15 5.58 -7.89
CA GLY A 11 4.06 6.62 -8.37
C GLY A 11 4.75 7.42 -7.25
N ASN A 12 5.10 6.77 -6.13
CA ASN A 12 5.68 7.42 -4.94
C ASN A 12 4.77 8.49 -4.30
N LYS A 13 3.46 8.42 -4.52
CA LYS A 13 2.49 9.34 -3.92
C LYS A 13 2.27 9.05 -2.42
N ILE A 14 1.84 10.09 -1.70
CA ILE A 14 1.32 9.95 -0.34
C ILE A 14 -0.12 9.43 -0.45
N CYS A 15 -0.34 8.25 0.09
CA CYS A 15 -1.65 7.59 0.12
C CYS A 15 -2.18 7.54 1.55
N ARG A 16 -3.50 7.66 1.67
CA ARG A 16 -4.20 7.48 2.94
C ARG A 16 -4.59 6.02 3.08
N VAL A 17 -4.24 5.44 4.23
CA VAL A 17 -4.54 4.06 4.54
C VAL A 17 -5.44 3.94 5.76
N LYS A 18 -6.39 3.01 5.68
CA LYS A 18 -7.32 2.69 6.76
C LYS A 18 -7.34 1.19 6.95
N LEU A 19 -7.06 0.73 8.16
CA LEU A 19 -7.19 -0.68 8.52
C LEU A 19 -8.62 -1.16 8.29
N VAL A 20 -8.78 -2.28 7.60
CA VAL A 20 -10.08 -2.92 7.34
C VAL A 20 -10.15 -4.28 8.03
N ARG A 21 -9.07 -5.05 7.98
CA ARG A 21 -8.92 -6.36 8.63
C ARG A 21 -7.49 -6.52 9.13
N THR A 22 -7.23 -7.56 9.91
CA THR A 22 -5.87 -7.86 10.41
C THR A 22 -4.86 -7.83 9.27
N ASN A 23 -3.89 -6.91 9.38
CA ASN A 23 -2.86 -6.65 8.38
C ASN A 23 -3.32 -6.20 6.99
N VAL A 24 -4.62 -5.93 6.76
CA VAL A 24 -5.16 -5.47 5.46
C VAL A 24 -5.72 -4.06 5.61
N TYR A 25 -5.27 -3.18 4.72
CA TYR A 25 -5.53 -1.76 4.74
C TYR A 25 -6.12 -1.33 3.41
N ARG A 26 -7.16 -0.52 3.47
CA ARG A 26 -7.71 0.16 2.29
C ARG A 26 -6.84 1.36 1.97
N VAL A 27 -6.45 1.50 0.71
CA VAL A 27 -5.64 2.62 0.20
C VAL A 27 -6.50 3.58 -0.60
N THR A 28 -6.32 4.87 -0.32
CA THR A 28 -6.97 5.95 -1.04
C THR A 28 -5.90 6.97 -1.46
N ALA A 29 -5.75 7.21 -2.75
CA ALA A 29 -4.87 8.22 -3.32
C ALA A 29 -5.71 9.32 -3.96
N ASP A 30 -5.39 10.59 -3.73
CA ASP A 30 -6.12 11.74 -4.32
C ASP A 30 -7.65 11.70 -4.13
N ASN A 31 -8.11 11.20 -2.97
CA ASN A 31 -9.52 10.92 -2.63
C ASN A 31 -10.22 9.83 -3.47
N VAL A 32 -9.49 9.10 -4.30
CA VAL A 32 -9.99 7.96 -5.08
C VAL A 32 -9.61 6.65 -4.39
N LEU A 33 -10.57 5.73 -4.26
CA LEU A 33 -10.30 4.37 -3.77
C LEU A 33 -9.40 3.66 -4.78
N THR A 34 -8.18 3.33 -4.37
CA THR A 34 -7.21 2.71 -5.26
C THR A 34 -7.17 1.20 -5.07
N GLY A 35 -7.40 0.70 -3.85
CA GLY A 35 -7.39 -0.74 -3.59
C GLY A 35 -7.15 -1.14 -2.15
N HIS A 36 -6.59 -2.34 -1.97
CA HIS A 36 -6.20 -2.89 -0.67
C HIS A 36 -4.72 -3.26 -0.67
N ILE A 37 -4.04 -2.95 0.43
CA ILE A 37 -2.66 -3.36 0.69
C ILE A 37 -2.61 -4.19 1.96
N LYS A 38 -1.70 -5.14 1.99
CA LYS A 38 -1.40 -5.97 3.13
C LYS A 38 -0.03 -5.61 3.70
N ARG A 39 0.09 -5.63 5.02
CA ARG A 39 1.37 -5.43 5.71
C ARG A 39 1.96 -6.78 6.09
N GLU A 40 3.05 -7.17 5.45
CA GLU A 40 3.77 -8.43 5.74
C GLU A 40 5.27 -8.16 5.87
N ASN A 41 5.92 -8.80 6.85
CA ASN A 41 7.37 -8.75 7.08
C ASN A 41 7.99 -7.33 7.11
N GLY A 42 7.22 -6.33 7.53
CA GLY A 42 7.67 -4.93 7.61
C GLY A 42 7.49 -4.11 6.33
N GLY A 43 7.04 -4.73 5.24
CA GLY A 43 6.73 -4.07 3.96
C GLY A 43 5.24 -3.97 3.67
N TRP A 44 4.93 -3.26 2.58
CA TRP A 44 3.58 -3.14 2.04
C TRP A 44 3.47 -3.91 0.73
N MET A 45 2.49 -4.80 0.67
CA MET A 45 2.16 -5.62 -0.49
C MET A 45 0.79 -5.19 -1.01
N LEU A 46 0.62 -5.12 -2.31
CA LEU A 46 -0.65 -4.82 -2.93
C LEU A 46 -1.49 -6.11 -3.03
N GLU A 47 -2.71 -6.08 -2.52
CA GLU A 47 -3.63 -7.23 -2.56
C GLU A 47 -4.59 -7.13 -3.75
N ASP A 48 -5.15 -5.94 -3.98
CA ASP A 48 -6.11 -5.69 -5.06
C ASP A 48 -6.08 -4.20 -5.46
N VAL A 49 -6.30 -3.91 -6.74
CA VAL A 49 -6.45 -2.55 -7.28
C VAL A 49 -7.83 -2.47 -7.91
N SER A 50 -8.57 -1.40 -7.59
CA SER A 50 -9.87 -1.12 -8.16
C SER A 50 -9.77 -0.97 -9.69
N GLY A 51 -9.97 -2.06 -10.42
CA GLY A 51 -9.93 -2.12 -11.88
C GLY A 51 -9.47 -3.46 -12.45
N GLU A 52 -8.59 -4.20 -11.76
CA GLU A 52 -8.04 -5.47 -12.25
C GLU A 52 -7.64 -6.41 -11.10
N LEU A 53 -8.02 -7.69 -11.20
CA LEU A 53 -7.52 -8.77 -10.33
C LEU A 53 -6.02 -8.94 -10.60
N LEU A 54 -5.18 -8.65 -9.61
CA LEU A 54 -3.74 -8.88 -9.70
C LEU A 54 -3.47 -10.39 -9.62
N THR A 55 -2.87 -10.96 -10.67
CA THR A 55 -2.31 -12.31 -10.65
C THR A 55 -0.96 -12.32 -9.92
N ALA A 56 -0.49 -13.49 -9.48
CA ALA A 56 0.79 -13.63 -8.76
C ALA A 56 2.00 -13.07 -9.53
N GLU A 57 1.89 -12.93 -10.85
CA GLU A 57 2.90 -12.34 -11.73
C GLU A 57 2.99 -10.81 -11.64
N ASN A 58 1.92 -10.16 -11.16
CA ASN A 58 1.78 -8.70 -11.11
C ASN A 58 1.92 -8.13 -9.68
N VAL A 59 2.25 -8.97 -8.69
CA VAL A 59 2.44 -8.51 -7.32
C VAL A 59 3.84 -7.88 -7.18
N GLN A 60 3.87 -6.56 -7.00
CA GLN A 60 5.09 -5.80 -6.73
C GLN A 60 5.13 -5.32 -5.29
N LEU A 61 6.32 -5.36 -4.66
CA LEU A 61 6.54 -4.71 -3.37
C LEU A 61 6.46 -3.19 -3.57
N ILE A 62 5.47 -2.54 -2.95
CA ILE A 62 5.14 -1.12 -3.18
C ILE A 62 5.61 -0.22 -2.04
N GLY A 63 6.30 -0.74 -1.03
CA GLY A 63 6.83 0.09 0.03
C GLY A 63 7.67 -0.71 1.00
N GLU A 64 8.87 -0.19 1.25
CA GLU A 64 9.71 -0.62 2.36
C GLU A 64 9.63 0.44 3.46
N LYS A 65 9.53 0.00 4.72
CA LYS A 65 9.57 0.91 5.86
C LYS A 65 10.98 1.50 5.94
N MET A 66 11.16 2.76 5.52
CA MET A 66 12.38 3.50 5.84
C MET A 66 12.50 3.61 7.37
N ASP A 67 13.43 2.88 7.95
CA ASP A 67 13.76 2.96 9.37
C ASP A 67 14.29 4.38 9.64
N ARG A 68 13.50 5.23 10.30
CA ARG A 68 13.98 6.50 10.85
C ARG A 68 14.88 6.22 12.05
N ARG A 69 16.10 5.75 11.82
CA ARG A 69 17.19 5.83 12.80
C ARG A 69 18.13 6.97 12.41
N HIS A 70 17.76 8.16 12.88
CA HIS A 70 18.67 9.29 13.03
C HIS A 70 18.62 9.71 14.50
N ARG A 71 19.55 9.17 15.28
CA ARG A 71 20.26 9.86 16.36
C ARG A 71 21.43 9.03 16.85
#